data_AF-J0RI47-F1
#
_entry.id   AF-J0RI47-F1
#
_cell.length_a   1.000
_cell.length_b   1.000
_cell.length_c   1.000
_cell.angle_alpha   90.00
_cell.angle_beta   90.00
_cell.angle_gamma   90.00
#
_symmetry.space_group_name_H-M   'P 1'
#
loop_
_entity.id
_entity.type
_entity.pdbx_description
1 polymer ?
#
loop_
_entity_poly.entity_id
_entity_poly.type
_entity_poly.pdbx_seq_one_letter_code
_entity_poly.pdbx_strand_id
1 'polypeptide(L)' 'MGSGSLSLEGRPEIMAGQPLLLQGFRGEINGTWHAATVTHCYEKQSGYTTEITLEAPDKGKEA' A
#
# COMPACT_ATOMS: atom_id res chain seq x y z
N MET A 1 -15.17 -2.46 5.02
CA MET A 1 -14.17 -1.93 4.07
C MET A 1 -12.84 -2.17 4.75
N GLY A 2 -11.97 -3.00 4.17
CA GLY A 2 -10.64 -3.25 4.74
C GLY A 2 -9.73 -2.07 4.46
N SER A 3 -8.90 -1.69 5.42
CA SER A 3 -7.87 -0.66 5.26
C SER A 3 -6.57 -1.17 5.84
N GLY A 4 -5.44 -0.76 5.27
CA GLY A 4 -4.12 -1.13 5.74
C GLY A 4 -3.11 -0.01 5.50
N SER A 5 -1.92 -0.14 6.10
CA SER A 5 -0.80 0.73 5.79
C SER A 5 0.47 -0.10 5.61
N LEU A 6 1.35 0.35 4.71
CA LEU A 6 2.67 -0.22 4.46
C LEU A 6 3.71 0.88 4.48
N SER A 7 4.81 0.64 5.20
CA SER A 7 6.01 1.47 5.15
C SER A 7 7.10 0.69 4.44
N LEU A 8 7.62 1.26 3.34
CA LEU A 8 8.62 0.64 2.48
C LEU A 8 9.86 1.52 2.42
N GLU A 9 11.03 0.89 2.34
CA GLU A 9 12.27 1.59 2.02
C GLU A 9 12.27 1.96 0.53
N GLY A 10 12.37 3.27 0.27
CA GLY A 10 12.58 3.91 -1.02
C GLY A 10 11.87 3.33 -2.24
N ARG A 11 10.56 3.58 -2.36
CA ARG A 11 9.75 3.20 -3.52
C ARG A 11 9.14 4.42 -4.22
N PRO A 12 9.94 5.25 -4.92
CA PRO A 12 9.43 6.43 -5.64
C PRO A 12 8.50 6.06 -6.82
N GLU A 13 8.52 4.81 -7.27
CA GLU A 13 7.69 4.30 -8.35
C GLU A 13 6.22 4.09 -7.97
N ILE A 14 5.90 4.07 -6.67
CA ILE A 14 4.54 3.85 -6.17
C ILE A 14 3.85 5.20 -6.02
N MET A 15 2.68 5.35 -6.63
CA MET A 15 1.86 6.56 -6.55
C MET A 15 0.43 6.24 -6.09
N ALA A 16 -0.21 7.24 -5.48
CA ALA A 16 -1.61 7.13 -5.11
C ALA A 16 -2.50 6.89 -6.33
N GLY A 17 -3.60 6.18 -6.14
CA GLY A 17 -4.55 5.80 -7.19
C GLY A 17 -4.20 4.52 -7.93
N GLN A 18 -2.97 3.99 -7.80
CA GLN A 18 -2.54 2.78 -8.49
C GLN A 18 -3.01 1.50 -7.78
N PRO A 19 -3.35 0.44 -8.53
CA PRO A 19 -3.58 -0.87 -7.95
C PRO A 19 -2.25 -1.51 -7.51
N LEU A 20 -2.22 -2.05 -6.30
CA LEU A 20 -1.08 -2.76 -5.73
C LEU A 20 -1.44 -4.21 -5.46
N LEU A 21 -0.62 -5.14 -5.95
CA LEU A 21 -0.80 -6.57 -5.70
C LEU A 21 0.00 -6.98 -4.47
N LEU A 22 -0.68 -7.21 -3.35
CA LEU A 22 -0.05 -7.71 -2.13
C LEU A 22 0.07 -9.23 -2.19
N GLN A 23 1.29 -9.73 -1.93
CA GLN A 23 1.63 -11.15 -1.91
C GLN A 23 2.56 -11.44 -0.73
N GLY A 24 2.63 -12.70 -0.30
CA GLY A 24 3.49 -13.12 0.81
C GLY A 24 2.90 -12.84 2.20
N PHE A 25 1.66 -12.34 2.28
CA PHE A 25 0.90 -12.20 3.52
C PHE A 25 -0.04 -13.41 3.73
N ARG A 26 -0.86 -13.36 4.79
CA ARG A 26 -1.97 -14.30 4.98
C ARG A 26 -2.97 -14.19 3.83
N GLY A 27 -3.71 -15.27 3.58
CA GLY A 27 -4.63 -15.37 2.45
C GLY A 27 -5.66 -14.23 2.39
N GLU A 28 -6.10 -13.73 3.54
CA GLU A 28 -7.07 -12.64 3.66
C GLU A 28 -6.51 -11.26 3.27
N ILE A 29 -5.18 -11.11 3.25
CA ILE A 29 -4.49 -9.86 2.91
C ILE A 29 -3.99 -9.89 1.46
N ASN A 30 -3.63 -11.08 0.97
CA ASN A 30 -3.18 -11.23 -0.41
C ASN A 30 -4.28 -10.82 -1.39
N GLY A 31 -3.90 -10.12 -2.44
CA GLY A 31 -4.86 -9.64 -3.45
C GLY A 31 -4.53 -8.23 -3.93
N THR A 32 -5.44 -7.68 -4.73
CA THR A 32 -5.29 -6.32 -5.26
C THR A 32 -5.88 -5.31 -4.28
N TRP A 33 -5.10 -4.29 -3.96
CA TRP A 33 -5.46 -3.17 -3.07
C TRP A 33 -5.34 -1.85 -3.82
N HIS A 34 -6.10 -0.85 -3.41
CA HIS A 34 -5.98 0.50 -3.94
C HIS A 34 -5.03 1.32 -3.06
N ALA A 35 -4.00 1.94 -3.66
CA ALA A 35 -3.13 2.87 -2.95
C ALA A 35 -3.86 4.21 -2.74
N ALA A 36 -4.55 4.37 -1.62
CA ALA A 36 -5.36 5.56 -1.34
C ALA A 36 -4.48 6.81 -1.15
N THR A 37 -3.41 6.69 -0.36
CA THR A 37 -2.44 7.77 -0.16
C THR A 37 -1.03 7.21 -0.24
N VAL A 38 -0.11 7.99 -0.81
CA VAL A 38 1.31 7.68 -0.83
C VAL A 38 2.08 8.91 -0.37
N THR A 39 2.89 8.74 0.66
CA THR A 39 3.73 9.78 1.25
C THR A 39 5.17 9.36 1.10
N HIS A 40 5.95 10.16 0.37
CA HIS A 40 7.38 9.97 0.28
C HIS A 40 8.09 10.89 1.27
N CYS A 41 8.81 10.30 2.21
CA CYS A 41 9.58 11.04 3.21
C CYS A 41 11.07 10.87 2.93
N TYR A 42 11.82 11.96 3.04
CA TYR A 42 13.28 11.92 2.99
C TYR A 42 13.83 12.44 4.31
N GLU A 43 14.45 11.54 5.08
CA GLU A 43 15.03 11.86 6.37
C GLU A 43 16.51 11.48 6.41
N LYS A 44 17.32 12.28 7.10
CA LYS A 44 18.78 12.07 7.16
C LYS A 44 19.18 10.77 7.83
N GLN A 45 18.36 10.24 8.76
CA GLN A 45 18.66 9.03 9.51
C GLN A 45 18.08 7.77 8.84
N SER A 46 16.83 7.85 8.37
CA SER A 46 16.08 6.72 7.80
C SER A 46 16.21 6.61 6.28
N GLY A 47 16.82 7.60 5.63
CA GLY A 47 16.92 7.67 4.17
C GLY A 47 15.60 8.06 3.52
N TYR A 48 15.37 7.55 2.31
CA TYR A 48 14.13 7.75 1.57
C TYR A 48 13.14 6.64 1.90
N THR A 49 11.98 6.99 2.44
CA THR A 49 10.92 6.06 2.80
C THR A 49 9.64 6.38 2.04
N THR A 50 8.80 5.37 1.87
CA THR A 50 7.51 5.49 1.19
C THR A 50 6.44 4.84 2.05
N GLU A 51 5.52 5.64 2.55
CA GLU A 51 4.37 5.20 3.30
C GLU A 51 3.14 5.17 2.41
N ILE A 52 2.40 4.07 2.47
CA ILE A 52 1.25 3.81 1.60
C ILE A 52 0.07 3.46 2.49
N THR A 53 -1.02 4.19 2.35
CA THR A 53 -2.32 3.78 2.88
C THR A 53 -3.07 3.02 1.80
N LEU A 54 -3.60 1.86 2.16
CA LEU A 54 -4.27 0.93 1.28
C LEU A 54 -5.75 0.84 1.63
N GLU A 55 -6.59 0.81 0.61
CA GLU A 55 -8.00 0.53 0.73
C GLU A 55 -8.35 -0.75 -0.04
N ALA A 56 -9.15 -1.61 0.59
CA ALA A 56 -9.67 -2.78 -0.09
C ALA A 56 -10.59 -2.32 -1.24
N PRO A 57 -10.53 -2.96 -2.42
CA PRO A 57 -11.42 -2.62 -3.52
C PRO A 57 -12.87 -2.79 -3.08
N ASP A 58 -13.78 -1.93 -3.56
CA ASP A 58 -15.23 -2.03 -3.28
C ASP A 58 -15.82 -3.42 -3.58
N LYS A 59 -15.17 -4.18 -4.48
CA LYS A 59 -15.47 -5.59 -4.80
C LYS A 59 -15.02 -6.63 -3.77
N GLY A 60 -14.53 -6.23 -2.60
CA GLY A 60 -14.37 -7.13 -1.45
C GLY A 60 -15.70 -7.60 -0.82
N LYS A 61 -16.85 -7.23 -1.41
CA LYS A 61 -18.21 -7.63 -1.00
C LYS A 61 -18.77 -8.86 -1.70
N GLU A 62 -18.08 -9.45 -2.67
CA GLU A 62 -18.54 -10.67 -3.36
C GLU A 62 -17.54 -11.81 -3.15
N ALA A 63 -17.64 -12.47 -2.00
CA ALA A 63 -17.19 -13.84 -1.79
C ALA A 63 -18.14 -14.52 -0.79
#